data_AF-A0A3R6UKN7-F1
#
_entry.id   AF-A0A3R6UKN7-F1
#
_cell.length_a   1.000
_cell.length_b   1.000
_cell.length_c   1.000
_cell.angle_alpha   90.00
_cell.angle_beta   90.00
_cell.angle_gamma   90.00
#
_symmetry.space_group_name_H-M   'P 1'
#
loop_
_entity.id
_entity.type
_entity.pdbx_description
1 polymer ?
#
loop_
_entity_poly.entity_id
_entity_poly.type
_entity_poly.pdbx_seq_one_letter_code
_entity_poly.pdbx_strand_id
1 'polypeptide(L)'
;MNANAAYQVPVQQRRRRISRQEMLRRKRAIRRRKRIVCFLRVSFAIVLLLTAVSFWQDYGHEILPAVNHLYYQLTARYDLPVVQYDFAALREENESDAAGSLSTTADTVSITEALADLAQNNAEAADFVADYPNRQNYLGRSIDLASDVLIGQVPLLLQWDKRWGYESYGDSIIGLAGCGPTCLSMAYVYFTHDLNGTPREIASYCEKNGYYTENGTSWSLWTEGLPALGLSGKELPLGENNMKTALDQGKLIVCSMRPGDFTTSGHYILLYDYDDTGFCVKDPNRVSNSSRTWDYDTLSPQIKNLWAVSPTGF
;
A
#
# COMPACT_ATOMS: atom_id res chain seq x y z
N MET A 1 -68.65 -9.49 -84.01
CA MET A 1 -68.60 -9.58 -82.54
C MET A 1 -67.15 -9.52 -82.10
N ASN A 2 -66.84 -8.62 -81.15
CA ASN A 2 -65.64 -8.55 -80.27
C ASN A 2 -64.26 -8.34 -80.93
N ALA A 3 -63.25 -7.71 -80.32
CA ALA A 3 -63.12 -6.73 -79.25
C ALA A 3 -61.63 -6.31 -79.20
N ASN A 4 -61.37 -5.21 -78.48
CA ASN A 4 -60.09 -4.82 -77.85
C ASN A 4 -59.01 -4.08 -78.66
N ALA A 5 -59.14 -2.76 -78.60
CA ALA A 5 -58.02 -1.81 -78.59
C ALA A 5 -57.32 -1.83 -77.22
N ALA A 6 -55.98 -1.92 -77.21
CA ALA A 6 -55.15 -1.60 -76.04
C ALA A 6 -54.41 -0.28 -76.32
N TYR A 7 -54.84 0.79 -75.65
CA TYR A 7 -54.24 2.12 -75.72
C TYR A 7 -53.19 2.25 -74.62
N GLN A 8 -51.93 2.55 -74.96
CA GLN A 8 -50.88 2.91 -73.99
C GLN A 8 -50.99 4.40 -73.63
N VAL A 9 -51.00 4.71 -72.33
CA VAL A 9 -50.98 6.08 -71.79
C VAL A 9 -49.53 6.49 -71.47
N PRO A 10 -49.03 7.65 -71.91
CA PRO A 10 -47.72 8.15 -71.51
C PRO A 10 -47.81 8.96 -70.21
N VAL A 11 -47.02 8.58 -69.20
CA VAL A 11 -46.88 9.31 -67.94
C VAL A 11 -45.84 10.43 -68.12
N GLN A 12 -46.29 11.68 -68.23
CA GLN A 12 -45.41 12.86 -68.14
C GLN A 12 -45.23 13.31 -66.68
N GLN A 13 -44.04 13.11 -66.12
CA GLN A 13 -43.64 13.70 -64.83
C GLN A 13 -43.28 15.19 -64.99
N ARG A 14 -44.13 16.09 -64.49
CA ARG A 14 -43.92 17.54 -64.48
C ARG A 14 -43.08 17.97 -63.27
N ARG A 15 -41.78 18.25 -63.45
CA ARG A 15 -40.93 18.86 -62.40
C ARG A 15 -41.26 20.35 -62.21
N ARG A 16 -41.87 20.73 -61.08
CA ARG A 16 -42.09 22.14 -60.66
C ARG A 16 -40.74 22.84 -60.39
N ARG A 17 -40.44 23.93 -61.11
CA ARG A 17 -39.30 24.84 -60.79
C ARG A 17 -39.66 25.71 -59.58
N ILE A 18 -38.88 25.61 -58.51
CA ILE A 18 -39.04 26.39 -57.26
C ILE A 18 -38.46 27.79 -57.45
N SER A 19 -39.16 28.83 -56.97
CA SER A 19 -38.73 30.23 -57.05
C SER A 19 -37.45 30.50 -56.25
N ARG A 20 -36.55 31.36 -56.75
CA ARG A 20 -35.31 31.78 -56.06
C ARG A 20 -35.58 32.35 -54.66
N GLN A 21 -36.72 33.02 -54.45
CA GLN A 21 -37.13 33.55 -53.14
C GLN A 21 -37.53 32.45 -52.16
N GLU A 22 -38.24 31.41 -52.61
CA GLU A 22 -38.59 30.26 -51.77
C GLU A 22 -37.36 29.44 -51.38
N MET A 23 -36.41 29.29 -52.31
CA MET A 23 -35.12 28.63 -52.04
C MET A 23 -34.32 29.38 -50.97
N LEU A 24 -34.27 30.71 -51.04
CA LEU A 24 -33.59 31.55 -50.03
C LEU A 24 -34.29 31.50 -48.67
N ARG A 25 -35.63 31.51 -48.63
CA ARG A 25 -36.42 31.34 -47.40
C ARG A 25 -36.16 29.98 -46.74
N ARG A 26 -36.15 28.88 -47.53
CA ARG A 26 -35.79 27.54 -47.04
C ARG A 26 -34.36 27.48 -46.51
N LYS A 27 -33.38 28.07 -47.21
CA LYS A 27 -31.98 28.14 -46.76
C LYS A 27 -31.83 28.94 -45.46
N ARG A 28 -32.63 30.00 -45.23
CA ARG A 28 -32.62 30.76 -43.96
C ARG A 28 -33.27 29.97 -42.82
N ALA A 29 -34.39 29.28 -43.08
CA ALA A 29 -35.06 28.43 -42.09
C ALA A 29 -34.18 27.24 -41.65
N ILE A 30 -33.49 26.58 -42.59
CA ILE A 30 -32.54 25.50 -42.30
C ILE A 30 -31.37 26.02 -41.45
N ARG A 31 -30.82 27.20 -41.77
CA ARG A 31 -29.74 27.82 -40.98
C ARG A 31 -30.19 28.17 -39.56
N ARG A 32 -31.41 28.68 -39.37
CA ARG A 32 -32.00 28.93 -38.03
C ARG A 32 -32.17 27.64 -37.24
N ARG A 33 -32.74 26.58 -37.85
CA ARG A 33 -32.89 25.27 -37.19
C ARG A 33 -31.55 24.67 -36.79
N LYS A 34 -30.52 24.74 -37.65
CA LYS A 34 -29.16 24.29 -37.31
C LYS A 34 -28.56 25.06 -36.14
N ARG A 35 -28.76 26.39 -36.06
CA ARG A 35 -28.30 27.20 -34.92
C ARG A 35 -29.02 26.84 -33.62
N ILE A 36 -30.33 26.63 -33.66
CA ILE A 36 -31.12 26.23 -32.48
C ILE A 36 -30.70 24.84 -31.99
N VAL A 37 -30.55 23.86 -32.89
CA VAL A 37 -30.08 22.52 -32.52
C VAL A 37 -28.67 22.55 -31.95
N CYS A 38 -27.77 23.37 -32.52
CA CYS A 38 -26.42 23.55 -31.98
C CYS A 38 -26.47 24.15 -30.57
N PHE A 39 -27.27 25.22 -30.37
CA PHE A 39 -27.45 25.84 -29.08
C PHE A 39 -27.97 24.85 -28.03
N LEU A 40 -29.01 24.06 -28.36
CA LEU A 40 -29.55 23.05 -27.45
C LEU A 40 -28.54 21.96 -27.09
N ARG A 41 -27.70 21.52 -28.05
CA ARG A 41 -26.63 20.55 -27.78
C ARG A 41 -25.57 21.11 -26.84
N VAL A 42 -25.17 22.36 -27.05
CA VAL A 42 -24.20 23.03 -26.18
C VAL A 42 -24.77 23.24 -24.79
N SER A 43 -26.03 23.70 -24.67
CA SER A 43 -26.70 23.86 -23.38
C SER A 43 -26.82 22.53 -22.63
N PHE A 44 -27.18 21.44 -23.32
CA PHE A 44 -27.24 20.12 -22.70
C PHE A 44 -25.87 19.61 -22.24
N ALA A 45 -24.83 19.82 -23.04
CA ALA A 45 -23.46 19.47 -22.65
C ALA A 45 -22.99 20.26 -21.43
N ILE A 46 -23.31 21.55 -21.33
CA ILE A 46 -22.98 22.38 -20.17
C ILE A 46 -23.70 21.88 -18.93
N VAL A 47 -24.99 21.56 -19.01
CA VAL A 47 -25.75 21.03 -17.86
C VAL A 47 -25.15 19.70 -17.40
N LEU A 48 -24.83 18.78 -18.32
CA LEU A 48 -24.15 17.52 -17.98
C LEU A 48 -22.81 17.75 -17.27
N LEU A 49 -22.02 18.71 -17.76
CA LEU A 49 -20.70 19.01 -17.21
C LEU A 49 -20.83 19.62 -15.81
N LEU A 50 -21.78 20.52 -15.59
CA LEU A 50 -22.08 21.08 -14.26
C LEU A 50 -22.57 19.99 -13.30
N THR A 51 -23.46 19.09 -13.73
CA THR A 51 -23.92 17.98 -12.88
C THR A 51 -22.79 17.02 -12.53
N ALA A 52 -21.87 16.76 -13.47
CA ALA A 52 -20.70 15.93 -13.23
C ALA A 52 -19.72 16.59 -12.25
N VAL A 53 -19.52 17.91 -12.37
CA VAL A 53 -18.68 18.68 -11.43
C VAL A 53 -19.29 18.71 -10.03
N SER A 54 -20.60 18.96 -9.91
CA SER A 54 -21.28 18.93 -8.59
C SER A 54 -21.22 17.53 -7.97
N PHE A 55 -21.51 16.48 -8.76
CA PHE A 55 -21.36 15.10 -8.29
C PHE A 55 -19.92 14.80 -7.85
N TRP A 56 -18.92 15.29 -8.58
CA TRP A 56 -17.53 15.13 -8.22
C TRP A 56 -17.13 15.91 -6.96
N GLN A 57 -17.71 17.08 -6.72
CA GLN A 57 -17.48 17.84 -5.49
C GLN A 57 -18.12 17.15 -4.27
N ASP A 58 -19.33 16.61 -4.45
CA ASP A 58 -20.09 16.01 -3.35
C ASP A 58 -19.59 14.60 -2.99
N TYR A 59 -19.09 13.82 -3.96
CA TYR A 59 -18.73 12.41 -3.76
C TYR A 59 -17.30 12.06 -4.16
N GLY A 60 -16.55 12.96 -4.81
CA GLY A 60 -15.20 12.66 -5.30
C GLY A 60 -14.22 12.30 -4.19
N HIS A 61 -14.37 12.90 -3.00
CA HIS A 61 -13.51 12.60 -1.84
C HIS A 61 -13.74 11.22 -1.23
N GLU A 62 -14.94 10.64 -1.36
CA GLU A 62 -15.23 9.26 -0.91
C GLU A 62 -14.93 8.24 -2.01
N ILE A 63 -15.20 8.59 -3.27
CA ILE A 63 -15.03 7.69 -4.41
C ILE A 63 -13.55 7.53 -4.79
N LEU A 64 -12.71 8.58 -4.72
CA LEU A 64 -11.31 8.47 -5.13
C LEU A 64 -10.52 7.46 -4.30
N PRO A 65 -10.52 7.53 -2.95
CA PRO A 65 -9.76 6.58 -2.13
C PRO A 65 -10.27 5.15 -2.34
N ALA A 66 -11.59 4.94 -2.41
CA ALA A 66 -12.18 3.62 -2.65
C ALA A 66 -11.83 3.07 -4.05
N VAL A 67 -11.84 3.92 -5.09
CA VAL A 67 -11.47 3.54 -6.45
C VAL A 67 -9.96 3.35 -6.58
N ASN A 68 -9.13 4.16 -5.92
CA ASN A 68 -7.68 3.94 -5.91
C ASN A 68 -7.32 2.69 -5.12
N HIS A 69 -7.93 2.47 -3.95
CA HIS A 69 -7.76 1.24 -3.18
C HIS A 69 -8.20 0.01 -3.99
N LEU A 70 -9.33 0.07 -4.68
CA LEU A 70 -9.78 -1.01 -5.58
C LEU A 70 -8.85 -1.13 -6.81
N TYR A 71 -8.40 -0.01 -7.37
CA TYR A 71 -7.46 0.03 -8.50
C TYR A 71 -6.11 -0.55 -8.11
N TYR A 72 -5.61 -0.31 -6.90
CA TYR A 72 -4.37 -0.91 -6.38
C TYR A 72 -4.55 -2.35 -5.96
N GLN A 73 -5.70 -2.75 -5.42
CA GLN A 73 -6.06 -4.16 -5.27
C GLN A 73 -6.16 -4.87 -6.62
N LEU A 74 -6.58 -4.17 -7.68
CA LEU A 74 -6.68 -4.70 -9.05
C LEU A 74 -5.35 -4.65 -9.80
N THR A 75 -4.50 -3.64 -9.60
CA THR A 75 -3.16 -3.58 -10.20
C THR A 75 -2.15 -4.42 -9.43
N ALA A 76 -2.38 -4.72 -8.15
CA ALA A 76 -1.72 -5.82 -7.45
C ALA A 76 -2.12 -7.20 -8.00
N ARG A 77 -3.26 -7.33 -8.71
CA ARG A 77 -3.59 -8.53 -9.51
C ARG A 77 -2.98 -8.53 -10.90
N TYR A 78 -2.49 -7.39 -11.40
CA TYR A 78 -1.66 -7.37 -12.59
C TYR A 78 -0.23 -7.54 -12.09
N ASP A 79 0.35 -8.72 -12.26
CA ASP A 79 1.77 -9.04 -12.01
C ASP A 79 2.70 -7.96 -12.58
N LEU A 80 2.86 -6.83 -11.90
CA LEU A 80 3.98 -5.94 -12.12
C LEU A 80 5.18 -6.79 -11.73
N PRO A 81 6.18 -6.96 -12.61
CA PRO A 81 7.36 -7.75 -12.29
C PRO A 81 8.14 -7.00 -11.22
N VAL A 82 7.77 -7.21 -9.96
CA VAL A 82 8.58 -6.80 -8.83
C VAL A 82 9.73 -7.80 -8.77
N VAL A 83 10.95 -7.30 -8.81
CA VAL A 83 12.13 -8.13 -8.66
C VAL A 83 12.03 -8.83 -7.31
N GLN A 84 11.83 -10.14 -7.32
CA GLN A 84 11.83 -10.95 -6.10
C GLN A 84 13.26 -11.08 -5.61
N TYR A 85 13.44 -10.92 -4.31
CA TYR A 85 14.75 -11.08 -3.69
C TYR A 85 14.99 -12.56 -3.43
N ASP A 86 16.17 -13.06 -3.73
CA ASP A 86 16.50 -14.47 -3.55
C ASP A 86 16.82 -14.77 -2.07
N PHE A 87 15.78 -14.91 -1.26
CA PHE A 87 15.90 -15.30 0.14
C PHE A 87 16.44 -16.73 0.32
N ALA A 88 16.30 -17.60 -0.69
CA ALA A 88 16.88 -18.94 -0.62
C ALA A 88 18.41 -18.87 -0.68
N ALA A 89 18.98 -18.08 -1.60
CA ALA A 89 20.41 -17.84 -1.67
C ALA A 89 20.95 -17.16 -0.41
N LEU A 90 20.22 -16.19 0.15
CA LEU A 90 20.60 -15.55 1.41
C LEU A 90 20.72 -16.57 2.55
N ARG A 91 19.77 -17.51 2.65
CA ARG A 91 19.78 -18.56 3.68
C ARG A 91 20.94 -19.54 3.52
N GLU A 92 21.21 -19.98 2.29
CA GLU A 92 22.34 -20.87 2.00
C GLU A 92 23.69 -20.25 2.41
N GLU A 93 23.86 -18.94 2.18
CA GLU A 93 25.06 -18.22 2.58
C GLU A 93 25.17 -18.11 4.11
N ASN A 94 24.07 -17.76 4.80
CA ASN A 94 24.06 -17.67 6.27
C ASN A 94 24.35 -19.03 6.95
N GLU A 95 23.83 -20.13 6.40
CA GLU A 95 24.13 -21.48 6.91
C GLU A 95 25.62 -21.82 6.78
N SER A 96 26.30 -21.28 5.77
CA SER A 96 27.74 -21.45 5.59
C SER A 96 28.57 -20.63 6.59
N ASP A 97 28.10 -19.45 6.99
CA ASP A 97 28.77 -18.55 7.94
C ASP A 97 28.49 -18.92 9.42
N ALA A 98 27.32 -19.49 9.72
CA ALA A 98 26.89 -19.85 11.08
C ALA A 98 27.76 -20.94 11.73
N ALA A 99 28.58 -21.66 10.97
CA ALA A 99 29.52 -22.67 11.49
C ALA A 99 30.63 -22.09 12.40
N GLY A 100 30.71 -20.76 12.58
CA GLY A 100 31.77 -20.07 13.34
C GLY A 100 31.35 -19.27 14.58
N SER A 101 30.06 -19.10 14.91
CA SER A 101 29.62 -18.16 15.95
C SER A 101 29.02 -18.84 17.19
N LEU A 102 29.69 -18.74 18.34
CA LEU A 102 29.15 -19.08 19.66
C LEU A 102 28.67 -17.80 20.35
N SER A 103 27.37 -17.72 20.66
CA SER A 103 26.80 -16.68 21.53
C SER A 103 27.46 -16.71 22.92
N THR A 104 27.83 -15.53 23.45
CA THR A 104 28.52 -15.45 24.73
C THR A 104 27.55 -15.40 25.92
N THR A 105 28.07 -15.68 27.12
CA THR A 105 27.28 -15.59 28.36
C THR A 105 26.82 -14.17 28.67
N ALA A 106 27.57 -13.15 28.23
CA ALA A 106 27.23 -11.74 28.45
C ALA A 106 26.01 -11.34 27.60
N ASP A 107 25.97 -11.76 26.33
CA ASP A 107 24.83 -11.53 25.42
C ASP A 107 23.56 -12.15 26.00
N THR A 108 23.68 -13.35 26.58
CA THR A 108 22.54 -14.06 27.18
C THR A 108 21.94 -13.33 28.39
N VAL A 109 22.79 -12.72 29.25
CA VAL A 109 22.32 -11.94 30.41
C VAL A 109 21.62 -10.66 29.95
N SER A 110 22.23 -9.92 29.02
CA SER A 110 21.66 -8.70 28.43
C SER A 110 20.28 -8.94 27.81
N ILE A 111 20.13 -10.01 27.01
CA ILE A 111 18.85 -10.37 26.40
C ILE A 111 17.80 -10.72 27.45
N THR A 112 18.18 -11.42 28.54
CA THR A 112 17.23 -11.82 29.59
C THR A 112 16.68 -10.60 30.35
N GLU A 113 17.52 -9.61 30.63
CA GLU A 113 17.08 -8.34 31.24
C GLU A 113 16.14 -7.56 30.30
N ALA A 114 16.51 -7.43 29.03
CA ALA A 114 15.67 -6.75 28.03
C ALA A 114 14.32 -7.47 27.80
N LEU A 115 14.28 -8.80 27.90
CA LEU A 115 13.03 -9.57 27.85
C LEU A 115 12.14 -9.33 29.09
N ALA A 116 12.74 -9.15 30.27
CA ALA A 116 11.99 -8.78 31.47
C ALA A 116 11.34 -7.40 31.32
N ASP A 117 12.08 -6.43 30.78
CA ASP A 117 11.56 -5.10 30.45
C ASP A 117 10.43 -5.18 29.40
N LEU A 118 10.57 -6.03 28.38
CA LEU A 118 9.52 -6.27 27.39
C LEU A 118 8.24 -6.80 28.07
N ALA A 119 8.34 -7.82 28.92
CA ALA A 119 7.17 -8.37 29.62
C ALA A 119 6.51 -7.34 30.57
N GLN A 120 7.31 -6.49 31.22
CA GLN A 120 6.80 -5.45 32.11
C GLN A 120 6.03 -4.37 31.35
N ASN A 121 6.55 -3.94 30.20
CA ASN A 121 5.96 -2.86 29.42
C ASN A 121 4.89 -3.36 28.45
N ASN A 122 4.91 -4.64 28.09
CA ASN A 122 4.01 -5.25 27.12
C ASN A 122 3.53 -6.64 27.57
N ALA A 123 2.38 -6.66 28.25
CA ALA A 123 1.74 -7.90 28.68
C ALA A 123 1.37 -8.86 27.52
N GLU A 124 1.20 -8.34 26.29
CA GLU A 124 0.87 -9.17 25.11
C GLU A 124 2.05 -10.08 24.71
N ALA A 125 3.30 -9.67 25.01
CA ALA A 125 4.51 -10.44 24.71
C ALA A 125 4.87 -11.45 25.82
N ALA A 126 4.07 -11.58 26.88
CA ALA A 126 4.41 -12.40 28.04
C ALA A 126 4.63 -13.89 27.70
N ASP A 127 3.83 -14.46 26.79
CA ASP A 127 3.98 -15.84 26.33
C ASP A 127 5.28 -16.06 25.54
N PHE A 128 5.69 -15.08 24.74
CA PHE A 128 6.98 -15.08 24.05
C PHE A 128 8.15 -15.01 25.04
N VAL A 129 8.08 -14.12 26.03
CA VAL A 129 9.14 -13.98 27.04
C VAL A 129 9.26 -15.24 27.91
N ALA A 130 8.14 -15.78 28.38
CA ALA A 130 8.12 -16.98 29.22
C ALA A 130 8.72 -18.22 28.53
N ASP A 131 8.61 -18.29 27.20
CA ASP A 131 9.07 -19.44 26.40
C ASP A 131 10.50 -19.28 25.85
N TYR A 132 11.17 -18.16 26.13
CA TYR A 132 12.57 -17.92 25.73
C TYR A 132 13.58 -19.02 26.14
N PRO A 133 13.47 -19.65 27.32
CA PRO A 133 14.31 -20.80 27.67
C PRO A 133 14.17 -21.98 26.68
N ASN A 134 13.02 -22.11 26.02
CA ASN A 134 12.73 -23.17 25.04
C ASN A 134 12.94 -22.74 23.58
N ARG A 135 13.59 -21.58 23.34
CA ARG A 135 13.77 -21.00 21.99
C ARG A 135 14.34 -21.95 20.94
N GLN A 136 15.15 -22.93 21.35
CA GLN A 136 15.73 -23.95 20.47
C GLN A 136 14.69 -24.80 19.74
N ASN A 137 13.44 -24.82 20.21
CA ASN A 137 12.34 -25.46 19.51
C ASN A 137 11.97 -24.74 18.20
N TYR A 138 12.25 -23.43 18.11
CA TYR A 138 11.81 -22.54 17.05
C TYR A 138 12.94 -22.10 16.10
N LEU A 139 14.17 -21.97 16.62
CA LEU A 139 15.32 -21.54 15.83
C LEU A 139 15.56 -22.44 14.61
N GLY A 140 15.78 -21.82 13.45
CA GLY A 140 16.03 -22.52 12.18
C GLY A 140 14.85 -23.31 11.62
N ARG A 141 13.66 -23.23 12.22
CA ARG A 141 12.45 -23.88 11.67
C ARG A 141 11.95 -23.12 10.45
N SER A 142 11.36 -23.83 9.48
CA SER A 142 10.66 -23.20 8.36
C SER A 142 9.52 -22.31 8.87
N ILE A 143 9.39 -21.11 8.31
CA ILE A 143 8.30 -20.18 8.58
C ILE A 143 7.32 -20.25 7.40
N ASP A 144 6.04 -20.40 7.71
CA ASP A 144 4.94 -20.26 6.75
C ASP A 144 4.09 -19.06 7.15
N LEU A 145 3.87 -18.14 6.19
CA LEU A 145 3.04 -16.95 6.35
C LEU A 145 1.68 -17.05 5.65
N ALA A 146 1.36 -18.19 5.03
CA ALA A 146 0.14 -18.34 4.22
C ALA A 146 -1.15 -18.07 5.02
N SER A 147 -1.17 -18.38 6.32
CA SER A 147 -2.32 -18.09 7.20
C SER A 147 -2.36 -16.65 7.73
N ASP A 148 -1.23 -15.94 7.68
CA ASP A 148 -1.09 -14.58 8.24
C ASP A 148 -1.45 -13.50 7.20
N VAL A 149 -1.51 -13.87 5.92
CA VAL A 149 -1.64 -12.94 4.80
C VAL A 149 -2.96 -13.15 4.08
N LEU A 150 -3.77 -12.09 4.03
CA LEU A 150 -4.97 -12.01 3.21
C LEU A 150 -4.69 -11.10 2.02
N ILE A 151 -4.94 -11.60 0.80
CA ILE A 151 -4.72 -10.84 -0.44
C ILE A 151 -5.45 -9.49 -0.36
N GLY A 152 -4.72 -8.41 -0.65
CA GLY A 152 -5.23 -7.05 -0.63
C GLY A 152 -5.36 -6.42 0.77
N GLN A 153 -4.80 -7.06 1.80
CA GLN A 153 -4.68 -6.49 3.15
C GLN A 153 -3.21 -6.50 3.60
N VAL A 154 -2.80 -5.46 4.30
CA VAL A 154 -1.49 -5.45 4.97
C VAL A 154 -1.58 -6.38 6.19
N PRO A 155 -0.72 -7.42 6.29
CA PRO A 155 -0.73 -8.32 7.44
C PRO A 155 -0.28 -7.59 8.71
N LEU A 156 -0.65 -8.11 9.88
CA LEU A 156 0.00 -7.74 11.14
C LEU A 156 0.98 -8.85 11.50
N LEU A 157 2.28 -8.55 11.43
CA LEU A 157 3.33 -9.45 11.90
C LEU A 157 3.94 -8.83 13.15
N LEU A 158 4.12 -9.65 14.20
CA LEU A 158 4.65 -9.21 15.48
C LEU A 158 6.13 -9.58 15.56
N GLN A 159 6.98 -8.64 15.98
CA GLN A 159 8.42 -8.89 16.08
C GLN A 159 8.73 -10.00 17.10
N TRP A 160 7.87 -10.14 18.13
CA TRP A 160 7.94 -11.15 19.18
C TRP A 160 7.12 -12.42 18.89
N ASP A 161 6.80 -12.74 17.63
CA ASP A 161 6.27 -14.07 17.29
C ASP A 161 7.35 -15.15 17.48
N LYS A 162 7.04 -16.25 18.16
CA LYS A 162 8.01 -17.31 18.48
C LYS A 162 8.66 -17.95 17.23
N ARG A 163 7.99 -17.90 16.07
CA ARG A 163 8.50 -18.44 14.80
C ARG A 163 9.81 -17.79 14.35
N TRP A 164 10.05 -16.52 14.69
CA TRP A 164 11.25 -15.77 14.29
C TRP A 164 11.84 -14.88 15.38
N GLY A 165 11.06 -14.48 16.40
CA GLY A 165 11.45 -13.48 17.38
C GLY A 165 12.67 -13.84 18.23
N TYR A 166 13.03 -15.12 18.30
CA TYR A 166 14.24 -15.58 19.00
C TYR A 166 15.51 -15.58 18.14
N GLU A 167 15.38 -15.41 16.82
CA GLU A 167 16.51 -15.33 15.90
C GLU A 167 17.32 -14.06 16.19
N SER A 168 18.62 -14.11 15.93
CA SER A 168 19.51 -12.97 16.12
C SER A 168 19.14 -11.81 15.21
N TYR A 169 19.38 -10.61 15.70
CA TYR A 169 19.41 -9.39 14.90
C TYR A 169 20.46 -8.45 15.52
N GLY A 170 21.65 -8.45 14.95
CA GLY A 170 22.84 -7.81 15.48
C GLY A 170 23.30 -8.44 16.79
N ASP A 171 23.47 -7.61 17.82
CA ASP A 171 23.76 -8.02 19.19
C ASP A 171 22.50 -8.31 20.03
N SER A 172 21.32 -8.32 19.39
CA SER A 172 20.02 -8.60 20.02
C SER A 172 19.27 -9.74 19.30
N ILE A 173 17.97 -9.88 19.59
CA ILE A 173 17.04 -10.77 18.89
C ILE A 173 15.94 -9.96 18.20
N ILE A 174 15.31 -10.53 17.17
CA ILE A 174 14.22 -9.88 16.43
C ILE A 174 13.08 -9.44 17.37
N GLY A 175 12.76 -10.24 18.39
CA GLY A 175 11.71 -9.93 19.37
C GLY A 175 11.93 -8.65 20.15
N LEU A 176 13.18 -8.17 20.27
CA LEU A 176 13.54 -6.95 20.99
C LEU A 176 13.87 -5.79 20.05
N ALA A 177 14.62 -6.05 18.98
CA ALA A 177 15.17 -5.00 18.10
C ALA A 177 14.60 -5.00 16.67
N GLY A 178 13.72 -5.95 16.34
CA GLY A 178 13.27 -6.23 14.97
C GLY A 178 12.09 -5.41 14.46
N CYS A 179 11.75 -4.27 15.07
CA CYS A 179 10.61 -3.44 14.65
C CYS A 179 10.72 -3.00 13.19
N GLY A 180 11.92 -2.60 12.73
CA GLY A 180 12.19 -2.20 11.35
C GLY A 180 12.01 -3.36 10.35
N PRO A 181 12.74 -4.48 10.50
CA PRO A 181 12.58 -5.67 9.65
C PRO A 181 11.14 -6.19 9.61
N THR A 182 10.44 -6.16 10.74
CA THR A 182 9.04 -6.61 10.79
C THR A 182 8.11 -5.66 10.02
N CYS A 183 8.30 -4.34 10.15
CA CYS A 183 7.58 -3.36 9.32
C CYS A 183 7.85 -3.55 7.82
N LEU A 184 9.12 -3.78 7.46
CA LEU A 184 9.50 -4.02 6.07
C LEU A 184 8.95 -5.34 5.55
N SER A 185 8.94 -6.41 6.35
CA SER A 185 8.30 -7.70 6.00
C SER A 185 6.82 -7.52 5.69
N MET A 186 6.07 -6.78 6.53
CA MET A 186 4.66 -6.48 6.27
C MET A 186 4.45 -5.74 4.94
N ALA A 187 5.25 -4.72 4.67
CA ALA A 187 5.19 -3.96 3.42
C ALA A 187 5.60 -4.80 2.20
N TYR A 188 6.67 -5.59 2.34
CA TYR A 188 7.20 -6.46 1.29
C TYR A 188 6.15 -7.49 0.86
N VAL A 189 5.65 -8.29 1.80
CA VAL A 189 4.66 -9.33 1.50
C VAL A 189 3.38 -8.74 0.92
N TYR A 190 2.95 -7.55 1.38
CA TYR A 190 1.81 -6.86 0.82
C TYR A 190 2.00 -6.47 -0.65
N PHE A 191 3.16 -5.93 -1.01
CA PHE A 191 3.42 -5.44 -2.37
C PHE A 191 3.86 -6.52 -3.35
N THR A 192 4.64 -7.52 -2.90
CA THR A 192 5.24 -8.54 -3.77
C THR A 192 4.46 -9.84 -3.80
N HIS A 193 3.60 -10.07 -2.80
CA HIS A 193 2.95 -11.37 -2.52
C HIS A 193 3.94 -12.52 -2.30
N ASP A 194 5.22 -12.22 -2.12
CA ASP A 194 6.24 -13.23 -1.83
C ASP A 194 6.31 -13.48 -0.33
N LEU A 195 5.75 -14.63 0.08
CA LEU A 195 5.69 -15.08 1.46
C LEU A 195 7.05 -15.45 2.05
N ASN A 196 8.12 -15.51 1.24
CA ASN A 196 9.47 -15.77 1.72
C ASN A 196 10.10 -14.56 2.42
N GLY A 197 9.55 -13.35 2.23
CA GLY A 197 10.00 -12.13 2.91
C GLY A 197 9.57 -12.06 4.38
N THR A 198 9.84 -13.11 5.16
CA THR A 198 9.50 -13.21 6.58
C THR A 198 10.33 -12.23 7.43
N PRO A 199 9.90 -11.90 8.66
CA PRO A 199 10.71 -11.02 9.52
C PRO A 199 12.13 -11.56 9.76
N ARG A 200 12.33 -12.88 9.80
CA ARG A 200 13.66 -13.51 9.87
C ARG A 200 14.51 -13.16 8.65
N GLU A 201 13.98 -13.39 7.46
CA GLU A 201 14.74 -13.19 6.22
C GLU A 201 15.03 -11.71 5.97
N ILE A 202 14.08 -10.82 6.30
CA ILE A 202 14.29 -9.38 6.21
C ILE A 202 15.30 -8.89 7.26
N ALA A 203 15.31 -9.46 8.47
CA ALA A 203 16.32 -9.12 9.48
C ALA A 203 17.72 -9.50 9.01
N SER A 204 17.90 -10.71 8.47
CA SER A 204 19.17 -11.14 7.89
C SER A 204 19.59 -10.26 6.70
N TYR A 205 18.66 -9.91 5.81
CA TYR A 205 18.90 -8.96 4.74
C TYR A 205 19.42 -7.61 5.30
N CYS A 206 18.80 -7.10 6.37
CA CYS A 206 19.22 -5.86 6.99
C CYS A 206 20.64 -5.95 7.57
N GLU A 207 20.99 -7.02 8.26
CA GLU A 207 22.34 -7.20 8.83
C GLU A 207 23.41 -7.30 7.74
N LYS A 208 23.19 -8.17 6.76
CA LYS A 208 24.13 -8.40 5.66
C LYS A 208 24.46 -7.13 4.87
N ASN A 209 23.47 -6.27 4.69
CA ASN A 209 23.62 -5.03 3.93
C ASN A 209 23.97 -3.81 4.82
N GLY A 210 24.30 -4.03 6.10
CA GLY A 210 24.77 -2.97 6.99
C GLY A 210 23.68 -2.00 7.45
N TYR A 211 22.41 -2.43 7.45
CA TYR A 211 21.26 -1.66 7.94
C TYR A 211 20.96 -1.91 9.41
N TYR A 212 21.74 -2.76 10.10
CA TYR A 212 21.73 -2.85 11.56
C TYR A 212 22.65 -1.79 12.18
N THR A 213 22.21 -1.19 13.28
CA THR A 213 22.98 -0.25 14.11
C THR A 213 22.74 -0.58 15.58
N GLU A 214 23.56 -0.03 16.49
CA GLU A 214 23.35 -0.16 17.94
C GLU A 214 21.96 0.34 18.41
N ASN A 215 21.29 1.19 17.61
CA ASN A 215 19.94 1.68 17.90
C ASN A 215 18.85 0.91 17.14
N GLY A 216 19.14 -0.29 16.65
CA GLY A 216 18.28 -1.07 15.77
C GLY A 216 18.46 -0.70 14.30
N THR A 217 17.36 -0.61 13.56
CA THR A 217 17.40 -0.48 12.08
C THR A 217 17.72 0.93 11.59
N SER A 218 18.74 1.06 10.74
CA SER A 218 19.18 2.30 10.11
C SER A 218 18.09 2.93 9.24
N TRP A 219 18.03 4.27 9.25
CA TRP A 219 17.15 5.05 8.37
C TRP A 219 17.49 4.86 6.88
N SER A 220 18.75 4.58 6.55
CA SER A 220 19.17 4.35 5.15
C SER A 220 18.48 3.14 4.52
N LEU A 221 17.98 2.18 5.32
CA LEU A 221 17.16 1.08 4.82
C LEU A 221 15.98 1.59 3.98
N TRP A 222 15.29 2.62 4.48
CA TRP A 222 14.05 3.12 3.90
C TRP A 222 14.23 3.95 2.64
N THR A 223 15.47 4.19 2.20
CA THR A 223 15.77 4.90 0.94
C THR A 223 16.70 4.11 0.04
N GLU A 224 17.71 3.45 0.60
CA GLU A 224 18.78 2.79 -0.15
C GLU A 224 18.62 1.27 -0.17
N GLY A 225 18.00 0.65 0.84
CA GLY A 225 17.82 -0.80 0.91
C GLY A 225 16.62 -1.31 0.12
N LEU A 226 15.52 -0.54 0.08
CA LEU A 226 14.28 -0.96 -0.57
C LEU A 226 14.42 -1.38 -2.06
N PRO A 227 15.24 -0.72 -2.90
CA PRO A 227 15.40 -1.10 -4.32
C PRO A 227 15.84 -2.55 -4.54
N ALA A 228 16.68 -3.12 -3.67
CA ALA A 228 17.10 -4.52 -3.80
C ALA A 228 15.94 -5.51 -3.63
N LEU A 229 14.89 -5.08 -2.91
CA LEU A 229 13.68 -5.85 -2.64
C LEU A 229 12.56 -5.55 -3.66
N GLY A 230 12.86 -4.82 -4.74
CA GLY A 230 11.84 -4.40 -5.72
C GLY A 230 10.87 -3.35 -5.17
N LEU A 231 11.25 -2.66 -4.09
CA LEU A 231 10.49 -1.58 -3.49
C LEU A 231 11.17 -0.23 -3.74
N SER A 232 10.47 0.86 -3.46
CA SER A 232 10.98 2.22 -3.47
C SER A 232 10.57 2.91 -2.19
N GLY A 233 11.45 3.74 -1.67
CA GLY A 233 11.22 4.50 -0.45
C GLY A 233 11.61 5.95 -0.62
N LYS A 234 10.76 6.84 -0.10
CA LYS A 234 10.98 8.29 -0.17
C LYS A 234 10.58 8.94 1.15
N GLU A 235 11.49 9.71 1.72
CA GLU A 235 11.19 10.52 2.91
C GLU A 235 10.03 11.49 2.61
N LEU A 236 9.09 11.59 3.55
CA LEU A 236 7.95 12.48 3.47
C LEU A 236 8.07 13.60 4.50
N PRO A 237 7.74 14.86 4.14
CA PRO A 237 7.58 15.91 5.13
C PRO A 237 6.41 15.57 6.05
N LEU A 238 6.61 15.65 7.37
CA LEU A 238 5.56 15.43 8.36
C LEU A 238 4.43 16.44 8.16
N GLY A 239 3.25 15.93 7.82
CA GLY A 239 2.05 16.72 7.58
C GLY A 239 0.89 15.82 7.21
N GLU A 240 -0.27 16.03 7.84
CA GLU A 240 -1.45 15.17 7.69
C GLU A 240 -1.83 14.96 6.22
N ASN A 241 -1.90 16.06 5.45
CA ASN A 241 -2.23 16.00 4.03
C ASN A 241 -1.18 15.23 3.21
N ASN A 242 0.11 15.32 3.56
CA ASN A 242 1.16 14.57 2.85
C ASN A 242 1.02 13.07 3.11
N MET A 243 0.69 12.70 4.35
CA MET A 243 0.46 11.31 4.76
C MET A 243 -0.79 10.74 4.06
N LYS A 244 -1.92 11.45 4.13
CA LYS A 244 -3.16 11.07 3.44
C LYS A 244 -2.94 10.96 1.93
N THR A 245 -2.27 11.93 1.30
CA THR A 245 -1.94 11.87 -0.14
C THR A 245 -1.08 10.66 -0.50
N ALA A 246 -0.13 10.27 0.34
CA ALA A 246 0.69 9.08 0.08
C ALA A 246 -0.14 7.79 0.19
N LEU A 247 -0.99 7.68 1.21
CA LEU A 247 -1.90 6.54 1.40
C LEU A 247 -2.95 6.46 0.27
N ASP A 248 -3.52 7.58 -0.13
CA ASP A 248 -4.43 7.68 -1.29
C ASP A 248 -3.77 7.18 -2.57
N GLN A 249 -2.46 7.37 -2.71
CA GLN A 249 -1.68 6.85 -3.84
C GLN A 249 -1.37 5.36 -3.72
N GLY A 250 -1.93 4.62 -2.76
CA GLY A 250 -1.67 3.20 -2.58
C GLY A 250 -0.29 2.88 -1.99
N LYS A 251 0.38 3.88 -1.42
CA LYS A 251 1.67 3.70 -0.72
C LYS A 251 1.40 3.36 0.74
N LEU A 252 2.37 2.70 1.37
CA LEU A 252 2.39 2.55 2.82
C LEU A 252 3.34 3.60 3.41
N ILE A 253 3.19 3.92 4.70
CA ILE A 253 4.09 4.86 5.37
C ILE A 253 4.74 4.17 6.55
N VAL A 254 6.07 4.12 6.57
CA VAL A 254 6.80 3.71 7.77
C VAL A 254 7.19 4.94 8.57
N CYS A 255 6.94 4.90 9.88
CA CYS A 255 7.27 5.98 10.81
C CYS A 255 8.32 5.50 11.80
N SER A 256 9.41 6.27 11.95
CA SER A 256 10.31 6.16 13.10
C SER A 256 9.73 6.99 14.24
N MET A 257 9.52 6.38 15.39
CA MET A 257 8.83 6.97 16.54
C MET A 257 9.83 7.41 17.62
N ARG A 258 9.50 8.50 18.31
CA ARG A 258 10.08 8.95 19.58
C ARG A 258 9.29 8.33 20.75
N PRO A 259 9.74 8.50 22.00
CA PRO A 259 9.00 8.05 23.16
C PRO A 259 7.58 8.64 23.23
N GLY A 260 6.62 7.82 23.62
CA GLY A 260 5.19 8.15 23.72
C GLY A 260 4.34 6.88 23.87
N ASP A 261 3.19 6.83 23.21
CA ASP A 261 2.23 5.71 23.32
C ASP A 261 2.74 4.41 22.67
N PHE A 262 3.65 4.51 21.71
CA PHE A 262 4.17 3.35 20.97
C PHE A 262 5.43 2.74 21.60
N THR A 263 6.24 3.55 22.28
CA THR A 263 7.57 3.14 22.76
C THR A 263 8.06 4.07 23.86
N THR A 264 8.98 3.60 24.69
CA THR A 264 9.71 4.43 25.66
C THR A 264 11.06 4.91 25.12
N SER A 265 11.47 4.44 23.93
CA SER A 265 12.74 4.78 23.28
C SER A 265 12.52 5.12 21.79
N GLY A 266 13.01 4.28 20.87
CA GLY A 266 12.72 4.34 19.44
C GLY A 266 11.84 3.18 19.02
N HIS A 267 11.11 3.32 17.91
CA HIS A 267 10.29 2.25 17.34
C HIS A 267 9.98 2.50 15.88
N TYR A 268 9.64 1.45 15.13
CA TYR A 268 9.03 1.57 13.81
C TYR A 268 7.60 1.05 13.82
N ILE A 269 6.72 1.81 13.19
CA ILE A 269 5.35 1.40 12.90
C ILE A 269 5.03 1.62 11.43
N LEU A 270 4.02 0.92 10.92
CA LEU A 270 3.58 1.00 9.54
C LEU A 270 2.14 1.53 9.47
N LEU A 271 1.93 2.67 8.83
CA LEU A 271 0.60 3.18 8.49
C LEU A 271 0.19 2.59 7.14
N TYR A 272 -1.04 2.10 7.07
CA TYR A 272 -1.55 1.42 5.88
C TYR A 272 -2.85 1.98 5.33
N ASP A 273 -3.58 2.76 6.13
CA ASP A 273 -4.83 3.38 5.73
C ASP A 273 -5.18 4.54 6.68
N TYR A 274 -6.27 5.24 6.40
CA TYR A 274 -6.89 6.19 7.32
C TYR A 274 -8.41 6.26 7.09
N ASP A 275 -9.15 6.64 8.12
CA ASP A 275 -10.58 6.92 8.04
C ASP A 275 -10.92 8.26 8.73
N ASP A 276 -12.21 8.52 8.92
CA ASP A 276 -12.71 9.73 9.59
C ASP A 276 -12.25 9.87 11.04
N THR A 277 -11.79 8.78 11.67
CA THR A 277 -11.34 8.73 13.06
C THR A 277 -9.82 8.82 13.20
N GLY A 278 -9.04 8.53 12.15
CA GLY A 278 -7.60 8.71 12.13
C GLY A 278 -6.85 7.72 11.25
N PHE A 279 -5.54 7.60 11.46
CA PHE A 279 -4.66 6.69 10.75
C PHE A 279 -4.73 5.27 11.32
N CYS A 280 -4.76 4.28 10.43
CA CYS A 280 -4.69 2.86 10.74
C CYS A 280 -3.24 2.39 10.77
N VAL A 281 -2.86 1.70 11.85
CA VAL A 281 -1.46 1.33 12.15
C VAL A 281 -1.29 -0.18 12.21
N LYS A 282 -0.15 -0.69 11.74
CA LYS A 282 0.44 -1.98 12.11
C LYS A 282 1.66 -1.71 12.96
N ASP A 283 1.51 -1.95 14.25
CA ASP A 283 2.59 -1.86 15.24
C ASP A 283 3.15 -3.26 15.47
N PRO A 284 4.41 -3.54 15.06
CA PRO A 284 5.00 -4.87 15.20
C PRO A 284 5.26 -5.27 16.65
N ASN A 285 5.12 -4.36 17.61
CA ASN A 285 5.32 -4.64 19.02
C ASN A 285 4.00 -4.74 19.80
N ARG A 286 2.85 -4.31 19.26
CA ARG A 286 1.59 -4.31 20.03
C ARG A 286 0.35 -4.47 19.16
N VAL A 287 -0.44 -5.49 19.45
CA VAL A 287 -1.73 -5.76 18.80
C VAL A 287 -2.75 -4.68 19.17
N SER A 288 -2.78 -4.23 20.42
CA SER A 288 -3.74 -3.19 20.83
C SER A 288 -3.56 -1.87 20.08
N ASN A 289 -2.31 -1.49 19.75
CA ASN A 289 -2.03 -0.29 18.95
C ASN A 289 -2.51 -0.43 17.51
N SER A 290 -2.53 -1.67 17.00
CA SER A 290 -2.99 -2.01 15.65
C SER A 290 -4.50 -2.23 15.56
N SER A 291 -5.20 -2.32 16.69
CA SER A 291 -6.64 -2.58 16.79
C SER A 291 -7.49 -1.31 16.89
N ARG A 292 -6.85 -0.14 16.74
CA ARG A 292 -7.50 1.18 16.79
C ARG A 292 -6.89 2.12 15.76
N THR A 293 -7.61 3.19 15.50
CA THR A 293 -7.14 4.33 14.72
C THR A 293 -6.48 5.37 15.61
N TRP A 294 -5.65 6.23 15.00
CA TRP A 294 -4.89 7.26 15.67
C TRP A 294 -5.10 8.60 15.00
N ASP A 295 -5.68 9.56 15.70
CA ASP A 295 -5.81 10.91 15.17
C ASP A 295 -4.42 11.56 14.97
N TYR A 296 -4.35 12.50 14.04
CA TYR A 296 -3.09 13.13 13.66
C TYR A 296 -2.41 13.89 14.80
N ASP A 297 -3.18 14.53 15.67
CA ASP A 297 -2.64 15.35 16.77
C ASP A 297 -2.04 14.49 17.88
N THR A 298 -2.58 13.28 18.10
CA THR A 298 -1.99 12.28 18.99
C THR A 298 -0.75 11.61 18.36
N LEU A 299 -0.81 11.27 17.08
CA LEU A 299 0.24 10.51 16.40
C LEU A 299 1.47 11.36 16.05
N SER A 300 1.27 12.54 15.45
CA SER A 300 2.34 13.34 14.84
C SER A 300 3.45 13.83 15.77
N PRO A 301 3.20 14.19 17.05
CA PRO A 301 4.28 14.63 17.96
C PRO A 301 5.32 13.53 18.21
N GLN A 302 4.91 12.28 18.09
CA GLN A 302 5.73 11.11 18.33
C GLN A 302 6.49 10.66 17.07
N ILE A 303 6.14 11.16 15.88
CA ILE A 303 6.86 10.82 14.65
C ILE A 303 8.19 11.59 14.59
N LYS A 304 9.29 10.85 14.59
CA LYS A 304 10.66 11.36 14.42
C LYS A 304 11.00 11.62 12.96
N ASN A 305 10.67 10.66 12.10
CA ASN A 305 10.80 10.75 10.64
C ASN A 305 9.84 9.73 9.99
N LEU A 306 9.54 9.87 8.70
CA LEU A 306 8.63 8.99 7.98
C LEU A 306 8.98 8.86 6.49
N TRP A 307 8.69 7.70 5.92
CA TRP A 307 8.94 7.39 4.51
C TRP A 307 7.71 6.74 3.87
N ALA A 308 7.39 7.18 2.66
CA ALA A 308 6.45 6.47 1.79
C ALA A 308 7.16 5.28 1.15
N VAL A 309 6.52 4.11 1.17
CA VAL A 309 6.98 2.87 0.57
C VAL A 309 6.00 2.42 -0.52
N SER A 310 6.53 2.02 -1.66
CA SER A 310 5.77 1.49 -2.80
C SER A 310 6.58 0.45 -3.57
N PRO A 311 5.99 -0.28 -4.53
CA PRO A 311 6.76 -1.02 -5.52
C PRO A 311 7.71 -0.12 -6.33
N THR A 312 8.79 -0.65 -6.88
CA THR A 312 9.64 0.08 -7.83
C THR A 312 8.85 0.39 -9.12
N GLY A 313 9.04 1.59 -9.69
CA GLY A 313 8.40 2.01 -10.95
C GLY A 313 7.03 2.68 -10.79
N PHE A 314 6.65 2.97 -9.55
CA PHE A 314 5.44 3.69 -9.15
C PHE A 314 5.55 5.21 -9.31
#